data_AF-A0A6A5JWL7-F1
#
_entry.id   AF-A0A6A5JWL7-F1
#
_cell.length_a   1.000
_cell.length_b   1.000
_cell.length_c   1.000
_cell.angle_alpha   90.00
_cell.angle_beta   90.00
_cell.angle_gamma   90.00
#
_symmetry.space_group_name_H-M   'P 1'
#
loop_
_entity.id
_entity.type
_entity.pdbx_description
1 polymer ?
#
loop_
_entity_poly.entity_id
_entity_poly.type
_entity_poly.pdbx_seq_one_letter_code
_entity_poly.pdbx_strand_id
1 'polypeptide(L)'
;MFSTVVAAVTESLSATLGYHPRYSAIFLPRVFNQSTKHAAMDAVFTSSDYDRDVRIGFHWQSACEPFDFFHRSERLGRAVGDCNEDGPESSIVVLEYEEGYLHASLVGVMFEWEGYASAYRRFCRECGASFQMEIGVEAHTRRIITFLSEFFKDVVFKDCAIDEVRAIVLAGGAPSEAFVGLENLVRQVENIDHVRILKDIDPGIVSALGAALWAVKVEKDSDNRFVGSSGMRREYHDEL
;
A
#
# COMPACT_ATOMS: atom_id res chain seq x y z
N MET A 1 -12.02 16.74 12.71
CA MET A 1 -12.29 16.40 11.29
C MET A 1 -12.37 14.89 11.10
N PHE A 2 -11.33 14.10 11.42
CA PHE A 2 -11.40 12.63 11.35
C PHE A 2 -12.53 12.05 12.19
N SER A 3 -12.66 12.44 13.45
CA SER A 3 -13.76 11.99 14.32
C SER A 3 -15.15 12.23 13.72
N THR A 4 -15.35 13.35 13.03
CA THR A 4 -16.61 13.67 12.34
C THR A 4 -16.85 12.73 11.14
N VAL A 5 -15.82 12.49 10.33
CA VAL A 5 -15.92 11.59 9.17
C VAL A 5 -16.14 10.15 9.62
N VAL A 6 -15.36 9.69 10.61
CA VAL A 6 -15.49 8.34 11.17
C VAL A 6 -16.87 8.17 11.78
N ALA A 7 -17.36 9.11 12.61
CA ALA A 7 -18.69 9.02 13.19
C ALA A 7 -19.80 8.89 12.14
N ALA A 8 -19.74 9.66 11.06
CA ALA A 8 -20.72 9.56 9.96
C ALA A 8 -20.67 8.19 9.26
N VAL A 9 -19.46 7.66 9.03
CA VAL A 9 -19.27 6.31 8.46
C VAL A 9 -19.78 5.24 9.43
N THR A 10 -19.45 5.34 10.71
CA THR A 10 -19.89 4.43 11.78
C THR A 10 -21.40 4.42 11.90
N GLU A 11 -22.06 5.57 11.84
CA GLU A 11 -23.53 5.69 11.90
C GLU A 11 -24.18 4.99 10.70
N SER A 12 -23.69 5.28 9.48
CA SER A 12 -24.17 4.64 8.24
C SER A 12 -24.00 3.12 8.27
N LEU A 13 -22.83 2.64 8.71
CA LEU A 13 -22.56 1.20 8.87
C LEU A 13 -23.46 0.59 9.94
N SER A 14 -23.66 1.26 11.08
CA SER A 14 -24.51 0.76 12.17
C SER A 14 -25.96 0.61 11.72
N ALA A 15 -26.47 1.58 10.95
CA ALA A 15 -27.81 1.52 10.37
C ALA A 15 -27.96 0.34 9.40
N THR A 16 -26.89 0.00 8.66
CA THR A 16 -26.90 -1.10 7.68
C THR A 16 -26.74 -2.47 8.34
N LEU A 17 -25.86 -2.57 9.34
CA LEU A 17 -25.49 -3.84 9.98
C LEU A 17 -26.41 -4.22 11.15
N GLY A 18 -27.12 -3.26 11.74
CA GLY A 18 -27.94 -3.46 12.93
C GLY A 18 -27.16 -3.53 14.25
N TYR A 19 -25.85 -3.28 14.22
CA TYR A 19 -24.98 -3.21 15.39
C TYR A 19 -23.85 -2.20 15.15
N HIS A 20 -23.23 -1.73 16.23
CA HIS A 20 -22.11 -0.81 16.14
C HIS A 20 -20.86 -1.53 15.60
N PRO A 21 -20.27 -1.09 14.47
CA PRO A 21 -19.14 -1.79 13.88
C PRO A 21 -17.92 -1.67 14.80
N ARG A 22 -17.10 -2.71 14.77
CA ARG A 22 -15.82 -2.75 15.44
C ARG A 22 -14.73 -2.66 14.38
N TYR A 23 -13.77 -1.77 14.57
CA TYR A 23 -12.66 -1.60 13.66
C TYR A 23 -11.46 -2.44 14.13
N SER A 24 -10.81 -3.10 13.19
CA SER A 24 -9.63 -3.97 13.44
C SER A 24 -8.41 -3.53 12.64
N ALA A 25 -8.61 -2.65 11.65
CA ALA A 25 -7.53 -2.11 10.85
C ALA A 25 -7.80 -0.68 10.37
N ILE A 26 -6.74 0.12 10.28
CA ILE A 26 -6.73 1.43 9.63
C ILE A 26 -5.53 1.52 8.70
N PHE A 27 -5.77 1.89 7.45
CA PHE A 27 -4.73 2.15 6.47
C PHE A 27 -4.87 3.59 6.00
N LEU A 28 -3.76 4.32 6.02
CA LEU A 28 -3.77 5.75 5.73
C LEU A 28 -2.92 6.08 4.49
N PRO A 29 -3.31 7.10 3.71
CA PRO A 29 -2.47 7.64 2.66
C PRO A 29 -1.12 8.09 3.20
N ARG A 30 -0.05 7.92 2.41
CA ARG A 30 1.31 8.27 2.85
C ARG A 30 1.52 9.77 3.03
N VAL A 31 0.70 10.59 2.41
CA VAL A 31 0.73 12.05 2.53
C VAL A 31 0.41 12.54 3.96
N PHE A 32 -0.18 11.69 4.81
CA PHE A 32 -0.45 12.05 6.20
C PHE A 32 0.85 12.08 7.00
N ASN A 33 1.09 13.19 7.70
CA ASN A 33 2.20 13.30 8.64
C ASN A 33 1.91 12.51 9.93
N GLN A 34 2.87 12.45 10.85
CA GLN A 34 2.67 11.67 12.09
C GLN A 34 1.51 12.19 12.94
N SER A 35 1.33 13.50 13.07
CA SER A 35 0.22 14.07 13.84
C SER A 35 -1.13 13.69 13.24
N THR A 36 -1.27 13.78 11.92
CA THR A 36 -2.49 13.37 11.20
C THR A 36 -2.80 11.89 11.39
N LYS A 37 -1.77 11.03 11.42
CA LYS A 37 -1.96 9.59 11.68
C LYS A 37 -2.47 9.32 13.08
N HIS A 38 -1.84 9.89 14.11
CA HIS A 38 -2.31 9.74 15.49
C HIS A 38 -3.76 10.24 15.61
N ALA A 39 -4.07 11.40 15.03
CA ALA A 39 -5.44 11.92 15.03
C ALA A 39 -6.46 11.02 14.31
N ALA A 40 -6.04 10.30 13.26
CA ALA A 40 -6.89 9.33 12.59
C ALA A 40 -7.04 8.04 13.40
N MET A 41 -5.97 7.58 14.06
CA MET A 41 -5.99 6.43 14.97
C MET A 41 -6.92 6.67 16.14
N ASP A 42 -6.79 7.81 16.84
CA ASP A 42 -7.63 8.18 17.99
C ASP A 42 -9.11 8.40 17.60
N ALA A 43 -9.37 8.68 16.31
CA ALA A 43 -10.73 8.80 15.80
C ALA A 43 -11.39 7.45 15.50
N VAL A 44 -10.60 6.40 15.23
CA VAL A 44 -11.09 5.06 14.84
C VAL A 44 -11.03 4.08 16.00
N PHE A 45 -9.98 4.15 16.82
CA PHE A 45 -9.72 3.24 17.92
C PHE A 45 -9.92 3.92 19.27
N THR A 46 -10.59 3.22 20.17
CA THR A 46 -10.70 3.56 21.59
C THR A 46 -9.54 2.97 22.38
N SER A 47 -9.34 3.41 23.62
CA SER A 47 -8.29 2.85 24.50
C SER A 47 -8.41 1.33 24.68
N SER A 48 -9.65 0.81 24.74
CA SER A 48 -9.92 -0.64 24.83
C SER A 48 -9.63 -1.41 23.54
N ASP A 49 -9.47 -0.73 22.41
CA ASP A 49 -9.13 -1.39 21.14
C ASP A 49 -7.65 -1.73 21.05
N TYR A 50 -6.78 -0.97 21.72
CA TYR A 50 -5.35 -1.24 21.78
C TYR A 50 -4.96 -2.45 22.65
N ASP A 51 -5.90 -2.95 23.47
CA ASP A 51 -5.74 -4.22 24.19
C ASP A 51 -5.89 -5.44 23.26
N ARG A 52 -6.15 -5.20 21.97
CA ARG A 52 -6.39 -6.20 20.92
C ARG A 52 -5.37 -6.03 19.81
N ASP A 53 -5.19 -7.08 19.03
CA ASP A 53 -4.47 -6.94 17.77
C ASP A 53 -5.28 -6.00 16.86
N VAL A 54 -4.68 -4.86 16.52
CA VAL A 54 -5.19 -3.91 15.52
C VAL A 54 -4.09 -3.63 14.51
N ARG A 55 -4.47 -3.55 13.24
CA ARG A 55 -3.51 -3.27 12.17
C ARG A 55 -3.52 -1.80 11.80
N ILE A 56 -2.36 -1.16 11.89
CA ILE A 56 -2.18 0.23 11.52
C ILE A 56 -1.12 0.28 10.42
N GLY A 57 -1.49 0.81 9.26
CA GLY A 57 -0.60 0.79 8.11
C GLY A 57 -0.87 1.90 7.12
N PHE A 58 -0.26 1.74 5.95
CA PHE A 58 -0.42 2.65 4.82
C PHE A 58 -1.21 2.00 3.70
N HIS A 59 -1.87 2.80 2.88
CA HIS A 59 -2.63 2.31 1.72
C HIS A 59 -1.82 1.35 0.84
N TRP A 60 -0.55 1.65 0.55
CA TRP A 60 0.30 0.76 -0.25
C TRP A 60 0.50 -0.62 0.38
N GLN A 61 0.46 -0.76 1.71
CA GLN A 61 0.58 -2.07 2.36
C GLN A 61 -0.67 -2.90 2.13
N SER A 62 -1.84 -2.29 2.32
CA SER A 62 -3.10 -2.99 2.09
C SER A 62 -3.30 -3.31 0.61
N ALA A 63 -2.80 -2.49 -0.31
CA ALA A 63 -2.87 -2.77 -1.75
C ALA A 63 -2.19 -4.09 -2.17
N CYS A 64 -1.21 -4.58 -1.42
CA CYS A 64 -0.52 -5.84 -1.74
C CYS A 64 -1.30 -7.10 -1.29
N GLU A 65 -2.07 -7.01 -0.20
CA GLU A 65 -2.73 -8.17 0.40
C GLU A 65 -3.62 -8.98 -0.54
N PRO A 66 -4.46 -8.37 -1.39
CA PRO A 66 -5.38 -9.14 -2.22
C PRO A 66 -4.69 -10.06 -3.23
N PHE A 67 -3.42 -9.82 -3.52
CA PHE A 67 -2.63 -10.64 -4.43
C PHE A 67 -1.99 -11.85 -3.76
N ASP A 68 -1.97 -11.89 -2.41
CA ASP A 68 -1.56 -13.03 -1.61
C ASP A 68 -0.19 -13.61 -2.05
N PHE A 69 0.82 -12.75 -2.09
CA PHE A 69 2.14 -13.11 -2.60
C PHE A 69 2.84 -14.22 -1.82
N PHE A 70 2.42 -14.46 -0.57
CA PHE A 70 2.98 -15.49 0.32
C PHE A 70 2.50 -16.90 -0.05
N HIS A 71 1.28 -17.04 -0.57
CA HIS A 71 0.73 -18.34 -0.97
C HIS A 71 0.59 -18.50 -2.50
N ARG A 72 0.76 -17.41 -3.25
CA ARG A 72 0.58 -17.38 -4.72
C ARG A 72 1.86 -16.95 -5.44
N SER A 73 2.86 -17.85 -5.43
CA SER A 73 4.16 -17.62 -6.06
C SER A 73 4.07 -17.23 -7.54
N GLU A 74 3.01 -17.67 -8.24
CA GLU A 74 2.79 -17.34 -9.66
C GLU A 74 2.54 -15.84 -9.88
N ARG A 75 2.14 -15.10 -8.85
CA ARG A 75 1.98 -13.63 -8.89
C ARG A 75 3.30 -12.89 -8.90
N LEU A 76 4.34 -13.49 -8.34
CA LEU A 76 5.72 -13.02 -8.40
C LEU A 76 6.48 -13.62 -9.61
N GLY A 77 5.81 -14.46 -10.42
CA GLY A 77 6.48 -15.19 -11.50
C GLY A 77 7.64 -16.05 -10.97
N ARG A 78 7.48 -16.62 -9.77
CA ARG A 78 8.44 -17.51 -9.10
C ARG A 78 7.86 -18.93 -9.03
N ALA A 79 8.73 -19.92 -8.97
CA ALA A 79 8.30 -21.28 -8.65
C ALA A 79 7.80 -21.35 -7.20
N VAL A 80 6.91 -22.29 -6.90
CA VAL A 80 6.34 -22.44 -5.55
C VAL A 80 7.43 -22.66 -4.49
N GLY A 81 8.48 -23.40 -4.83
CA GLY A 81 9.62 -23.66 -3.94
C GLY A 81 10.55 -22.46 -3.71
N ASP A 82 10.38 -21.36 -4.43
CA ASP A 82 11.23 -20.16 -4.32
C ASP A 82 10.57 -19.06 -3.48
N CYS A 83 9.30 -19.23 -3.08
CA CYS A 83 8.55 -18.24 -2.31
C CYS A 83 8.53 -18.60 -0.82
N ASN A 84 9.70 -18.49 -0.19
CA ASN A 84 9.92 -18.72 1.24
C ASN A 84 11.15 -17.91 1.72
N GLU A 85 11.49 -18.05 3.00
CA GLU A 85 12.60 -17.33 3.65
C GLU A 85 14.00 -17.66 3.09
N ASP A 86 14.18 -18.87 2.54
CA ASP A 86 15.45 -19.32 1.93
C ASP A 86 15.50 -19.01 0.41
N GLY A 87 14.40 -18.50 -0.14
CA GLY A 87 14.23 -18.20 -1.55
C GLY A 87 14.91 -16.90 -1.99
N PRO A 88 14.97 -16.64 -3.31
CA PRO A 88 15.43 -15.37 -3.82
C PRO A 88 14.51 -14.22 -3.39
N GLU A 89 15.12 -13.07 -3.08
CA GLU A 89 14.35 -11.88 -2.72
C GLU A 89 13.32 -11.51 -3.79
N SER A 90 12.19 -11.00 -3.32
CA SER A 90 11.09 -10.56 -4.16
C SER A 90 10.64 -9.18 -3.75
N SER A 91 10.75 -8.26 -4.70
CA SER A 91 10.35 -6.87 -4.55
C SER A 91 9.17 -6.53 -5.47
N ILE A 92 8.33 -5.62 -5.01
CA ILE A 92 7.13 -5.14 -5.69
C ILE A 92 7.20 -3.62 -5.76
N VAL A 93 6.81 -3.05 -6.90
CA VAL A 93 6.56 -1.61 -6.99
C VAL A 93 5.08 -1.35 -6.80
N VAL A 94 4.73 -0.49 -5.84
CA VAL A 94 3.36 -0.03 -5.65
C VAL A 94 3.25 1.43 -6.11
N LEU A 95 2.38 1.67 -7.09
CA LEU A 95 2.06 3.00 -7.60
C LEU A 95 0.68 3.42 -7.08
N GLU A 96 0.67 4.29 -6.09
CA GLU A 96 -0.53 4.90 -5.51
C GLU A 96 -0.83 6.20 -6.28
N TYR A 97 -1.82 6.13 -7.18
CA TYR A 97 -2.23 7.21 -8.06
C TYR A 97 -3.55 7.82 -7.58
N GLU A 98 -3.46 9.05 -7.11
CA GLU A 98 -4.58 9.84 -6.61
C GLU A 98 -4.86 11.02 -7.55
N GLU A 99 -6.01 11.69 -7.35
CA GLU A 99 -6.31 12.93 -8.06
C GLU A 99 -5.20 13.97 -7.88
N GLY A 100 -4.66 14.12 -6.67
CA GLY A 100 -3.69 15.17 -6.34
C GLY A 100 -2.21 14.77 -6.38
N TYR A 101 -1.88 13.50 -6.59
CA TYR A 101 -0.49 13.04 -6.61
C TYR A 101 -0.30 11.65 -7.23
N LEU A 102 0.96 11.32 -7.54
CA LEU A 102 1.44 9.96 -7.76
C LEU A 102 2.54 9.62 -6.73
N HIS A 103 2.41 8.49 -6.05
CA HIS A 103 3.38 8.00 -5.08
C HIS A 103 3.88 6.61 -5.51
N ALA A 104 5.20 6.44 -5.59
CA ALA A 104 5.84 5.18 -5.96
C ALA A 104 6.58 4.60 -4.75
N SER A 105 6.37 3.32 -4.46
CA SER A 105 7.03 2.60 -3.37
C SER A 105 7.69 1.34 -3.89
N LEU A 106 8.92 1.08 -3.46
CA LEU A 106 9.58 -0.21 -3.60
C LEU A 106 9.39 -0.99 -2.29
N VAL A 107 8.84 -2.18 -2.41
CA VAL A 107 8.34 -2.98 -1.29
C VAL A 107 8.94 -4.37 -1.36
N GLY A 108 9.68 -4.76 -0.33
CA GLY A 108 10.14 -6.14 -0.15
C GLY A 108 9.02 -7.02 0.39
N VAL A 109 8.91 -8.23 -0.15
CA VAL A 109 8.04 -9.32 0.35
C VAL A 109 8.83 -10.10 1.40
N MET A 110 8.42 -9.98 2.66
CA MET A 110 9.09 -10.62 3.80
C MET A 110 8.37 -11.93 4.14
N PHE A 111 8.81 -13.05 3.57
CA PHE A 111 8.15 -14.36 3.74
C PHE A 111 8.14 -14.84 5.20
N GLU A 112 9.26 -14.68 5.94
CA GLU A 112 9.37 -15.04 7.36
C GLU A 112 8.26 -14.40 8.23
N TRP A 113 7.89 -13.16 7.90
CA TRP A 113 6.95 -12.35 8.68
C TRP A 113 5.57 -12.23 8.04
N GLU A 114 5.34 -12.89 6.91
CA GLU A 114 4.18 -12.70 6.03
C GLU A 114 3.80 -11.22 5.89
N GLY A 115 4.81 -10.39 5.59
CA GLY A 115 4.70 -8.94 5.67
C GLY A 115 5.32 -8.20 4.49
N TYR A 116 4.99 -6.92 4.41
CA TYR A 116 5.50 -6.01 3.38
C TYR A 116 6.33 -4.89 4.01
N ALA A 117 7.60 -4.80 3.62
CA ALA A 117 8.52 -3.77 4.08
C ALA A 117 8.81 -2.77 2.96
N SER A 118 8.48 -1.50 3.16
CA SER A 118 8.88 -0.47 2.19
C SER A 118 10.36 -0.15 2.37
N ALA A 119 11.14 -0.39 1.32
CA ALA A 119 12.56 -0.07 1.27
C ALA A 119 12.76 1.39 0.83
N TYR A 120 12.07 1.79 -0.24
CA TYR A 120 12.21 3.11 -0.82
C TYR A 120 10.90 3.68 -1.33
N ARG A 121 10.86 5.01 -1.49
CA ARG A 121 9.67 5.73 -1.93
C ARG A 121 10.01 7.05 -2.61
N ARG A 122 9.16 7.45 -3.56
CA ARG A 122 9.15 8.80 -4.15
C ARG A 122 7.73 9.31 -4.31
N PHE A 123 7.61 10.64 -4.33
CA PHE A 123 6.32 11.33 -4.33
C PHE A 123 6.34 12.47 -5.35
N CYS A 124 5.30 12.57 -6.19
CA CYS A 124 5.14 13.62 -7.19
C CYS A 124 3.72 14.20 -7.12
N ARG A 125 3.59 15.44 -6.62
CA ARG A 125 2.31 16.17 -6.62
C ARG A 125 1.84 16.49 -8.03
N GLU A 126 2.78 16.96 -8.85
CA GLU A 126 2.54 17.40 -10.23
C GLU A 126 2.16 16.28 -11.20
N CYS A 127 2.20 15.04 -10.72
CA CYS A 127 1.84 13.84 -11.46
C CYS A 127 0.39 13.38 -11.17
N GLY A 128 -0.33 14.01 -10.24
CA GLY A 128 -1.72 13.66 -9.91
C GLY A 128 -2.66 13.77 -11.11
N ALA A 129 -3.77 13.02 -11.11
CA ALA A 129 -4.67 12.98 -12.25
C ALA A 129 -5.31 14.36 -12.57
N SER A 130 -5.56 15.19 -11.54
CA SER A 130 -6.15 16.52 -11.73
C SER A 130 -5.19 17.51 -12.39
N PHE A 131 -3.87 17.34 -12.23
CA PHE A 131 -2.86 18.20 -12.85
C PHE A 131 -2.92 18.15 -14.37
N GLN A 132 -3.43 17.08 -14.97
CA GLN A 132 -3.62 16.98 -16.42
C GLN A 132 -4.44 18.14 -16.98
N MET A 133 -5.46 18.61 -16.24
CA MET A 133 -6.29 19.75 -16.67
C MET A 133 -5.53 21.08 -16.62
N GLU A 134 -4.55 21.21 -15.73
CA GLU A 134 -3.79 22.45 -15.54
C GLU A 134 -2.70 22.63 -16.60
N ILE A 135 -1.98 21.55 -16.93
CA ILE A 135 -0.78 21.61 -17.81
C ILE A 135 -0.98 20.95 -19.17
N GLY A 136 -2.11 20.28 -19.39
CA GLY A 136 -2.40 19.53 -20.61
C GLY A 136 -1.79 18.12 -20.64
N VAL A 137 -2.36 17.27 -21.49
CA VAL A 137 -2.08 15.83 -21.56
C VAL A 137 -0.62 15.51 -21.84
N GLU A 138 0.00 16.17 -22.83
CA GLU A 138 1.40 15.90 -23.21
C GLU A 138 2.40 16.28 -22.13
N ALA A 139 2.20 17.42 -21.46
CA ALA A 139 3.09 17.87 -20.40
C ALA A 139 2.98 16.98 -19.16
N HIS A 140 1.74 16.59 -18.81
CA HIS A 140 1.46 15.69 -17.70
C HIS A 140 2.02 14.28 -17.95
N THR A 141 1.84 13.76 -19.16
CA THR A 141 2.44 12.49 -19.60
C THR A 141 3.96 12.50 -19.44
N ARG A 142 4.63 13.55 -19.93
CA ARG A 142 6.09 13.70 -19.79
C ARG A 142 6.52 13.75 -18.33
N ARG A 143 5.79 14.45 -17.46
CA ARG A 143 6.08 14.49 -16.02
C ARG A 143 6.01 13.11 -15.37
N ILE A 144 4.96 12.33 -15.67
CA ILE A 144 4.84 10.96 -15.16
C ILE A 144 5.98 10.08 -15.67
N ILE A 145 6.28 10.11 -16.98
CA ILE A 145 7.38 9.32 -17.55
C ILE A 145 8.71 9.67 -16.88
N THR A 146 9.03 10.95 -16.74
CA THR A 146 10.25 11.40 -16.06
C THR A 146 10.28 10.89 -14.62
N PHE A 147 9.20 11.09 -13.86
CA PHE A 147 9.11 10.64 -12.47
C PHE A 147 9.32 9.12 -12.34
N LEU A 148 8.66 8.32 -13.17
CA LEU A 148 8.79 6.87 -13.16
C LEU A 148 10.21 6.46 -13.58
N SER A 149 10.74 7.02 -14.67
CA SER A 149 12.07 6.68 -15.16
C SER A 149 13.16 6.97 -14.12
N GLU A 150 13.07 8.12 -13.45
CA GLU A 150 14.00 8.46 -12.37
C GLU A 150 13.82 7.55 -11.15
N PHE A 151 12.58 7.22 -10.77
CA PHE A 151 12.34 6.27 -9.67
C PHE A 151 12.94 4.89 -9.98
N PHE A 152 12.67 4.34 -11.17
CA PHE A 152 13.21 3.04 -11.54
C PHE A 152 14.73 3.05 -11.66
N LYS A 153 15.31 4.07 -12.30
CA LYS A 153 16.75 4.17 -12.48
C LYS A 153 17.51 4.40 -11.18
N ASP A 154 17.07 5.36 -10.37
CA ASP A 154 17.85 5.82 -9.22
C ASP A 154 17.61 4.99 -7.97
N VAL A 155 16.46 4.33 -7.89
CA VAL A 155 16.03 3.56 -6.72
C VAL A 155 16.01 2.08 -7.07
N VAL A 156 15.13 1.68 -8.00
CA VAL A 156 14.88 0.26 -8.25
C VAL A 156 16.11 -0.46 -8.77
N PHE A 157 16.75 0.05 -9.81
CA PHE A 157 17.89 -0.61 -10.46
C PHE A 157 19.21 -0.38 -9.76
N LYS A 158 19.25 0.56 -8.81
CA LYS A 158 20.45 0.86 -8.03
C LYS A 158 20.50 0.04 -6.73
N ASP A 159 19.36 -0.09 -6.07
CA ASP A 159 19.27 -0.67 -4.73
C ASP A 159 18.73 -2.11 -4.73
N CYS A 160 18.13 -2.58 -5.84
CA CYS A 160 17.74 -3.98 -6.04
C CYS A 160 18.34 -4.53 -7.33
N ALA A 161 18.59 -5.84 -7.36
CA ALA A 161 18.90 -6.49 -8.63
C ALA A 161 17.65 -6.42 -9.52
N ILE A 162 17.83 -6.11 -10.81
CA ILE A 162 16.72 -5.87 -11.76
C ILE A 162 15.74 -7.06 -11.78
N ASP A 163 16.23 -8.27 -11.56
CA ASP A 163 15.48 -9.52 -11.53
C ASP A 163 14.68 -9.78 -10.23
N GLU A 164 14.92 -9.01 -9.17
CA GLU A 164 14.20 -9.07 -7.90
C GLU A 164 12.87 -8.33 -7.94
N VAL A 165 12.70 -7.34 -8.83
CA VAL A 165 11.39 -6.69 -9.01
C VAL A 165 10.50 -7.57 -9.86
N ARG A 166 9.44 -8.10 -9.24
CA ARG A 166 8.60 -9.14 -9.83
C ARG A 166 7.24 -8.63 -10.28
N ALA A 167 6.71 -7.64 -9.59
CA ALA A 167 5.37 -7.13 -9.83
C ALA A 167 5.26 -5.63 -9.66
N ILE A 168 4.28 -5.05 -10.36
CA ILE A 168 3.80 -3.68 -10.17
C ILE A 168 2.32 -3.76 -9.78
N VAL A 169 1.98 -3.13 -8.66
CA VAL A 169 0.62 -2.96 -8.17
C VAL A 169 0.20 -1.50 -8.38
N LEU A 170 -0.93 -1.30 -9.05
CA LEU A 170 -1.57 0.02 -9.17
C LEU A 170 -2.65 0.13 -8.11
N ALA A 171 -2.73 1.26 -7.42
CA ALA A 171 -3.73 1.53 -6.39
C ALA A 171 -4.07 3.03 -6.36
N GLY A 172 -5.18 3.40 -5.73
CA GLY A 172 -5.50 4.80 -5.39
C GLY A 172 -6.83 5.28 -5.96
N GLY A 173 -7.18 6.53 -5.69
CA GLY A 173 -8.47 7.14 -6.03
C GLY A 173 -8.56 7.89 -7.35
N ALA A 174 -7.55 7.79 -8.24
CA ALA A 174 -7.66 8.41 -9.57
C ALA A 174 -8.79 7.78 -10.42
N PRO A 175 -9.36 8.49 -11.41
CA PRO A 175 -10.35 7.91 -12.32
C PRO A 175 -9.81 6.70 -13.09
N SER A 176 -10.67 5.72 -13.40
CA SER A 176 -10.28 4.47 -14.07
C SER A 176 -9.53 4.70 -15.39
N GLU A 177 -9.89 5.72 -16.16
CA GLU A 177 -9.21 6.08 -17.42
C GLU A 177 -7.75 6.52 -17.19
N ALA A 178 -7.48 7.17 -16.06
CA ALA A 178 -6.15 7.63 -15.69
C ALA A 178 -5.22 6.44 -15.40
N PHE A 179 -5.75 5.35 -14.81
CA PHE A 179 -4.99 4.12 -14.57
C PHE A 179 -4.59 3.41 -15.88
N VAL A 180 -5.46 3.41 -16.89
CA VAL A 180 -5.12 2.88 -18.23
C VAL A 180 -3.97 3.68 -18.84
N GLY A 181 -4.01 5.01 -18.70
CA GLY A 181 -2.90 5.88 -19.07
C GLY A 181 -1.62 5.51 -18.34
N LEU A 182 -1.67 5.44 -17.00
CA LEU A 182 -0.52 5.11 -16.16
C LEU A 182 0.10 3.75 -16.52
N GLU A 183 -0.71 2.71 -16.76
CA GLU A 183 -0.21 1.39 -17.19
C GLU A 183 0.66 1.51 -18.46
N ASN A 184 0.17 2.24 -19.47
CA ASN A 184 0.90 2.45 -20.72
C ASN A 184 2.19 3.23 -20.52
N LEU A 185 2.23 4.17 -19.57
CA LEU A 185 3.43 4.94 -19.25
C LEU A 185 4.45 4.12 -18.47
N VAL A 186 3.99 3.28 -17.54
CA VAL A 186 4.86 2.34 -16.82
C VAL A 186 5.57 1.43 -17.82
N ARG A 187 4.84 0.86 -18.80
CA ARG A 187 5.42 0.00 -19.85
C ARG A 187 6.45 0.69 -20.75
N GLN A 188 6.55 2.02 -20.74
CA GLN A 188 7.56 2.77 -21.49
C GLN A 188 8.86 2.93 -20.71
N VAL A 189 8.90 2.58 -19.43
CA VAL A 189 10.14 2.59 -18.64
C VAL A 189 11.06 1.49 -19.15
N GLU A 190 12.34 1.80 -19.36
CA GLU A 190 13.32 0.82 -19.82
C GLU A 190 13.57 -0.26 -18.76
N ASN A 191 13.86 -1.49 -19.21
CA ASN A 191 14.25 -2.64 -18.36
C ASN A 191 13.18 -3.12 -17.36
N ILE A 192 11.89 -2.99 -17.70
CA ILE A 192 10.81 -3.57 -16.90
C ILE A 192 9.98 -4.63 -17.64
N ASP A 193 10.45 -5.10 -18.81
CA ASP A 193 9.70 -6.03 -19.68
C ASP A 193 9.35 -7.36 -19.00
N HIS A 194 10.18 -7.80 -18.04
CA HIS A 194 9.96 -8.99 -17.24
C HIS A 194 9.05 -8.78 -16.02
N VAL A 195 8.73 -7.53 -15.68
CA VAL A 195 7.96 -7.17 -14.49
C VAL A 195 6.46 -7.23 -14.80
N ARG A 196 5.70 -7.95 -13.97
CA ARG A 196 4.26 -8.13 -14.18
C ARG A 196 3.46 -6.98 -13.57
N ILE A 197 2.72 -6.23 -14.39
CA ILE A 197 1.67 -5.33 -13.88
C ILE A 197 0.44 -6.18 -13.52
N LEU A 198 0.06 -6.19 -12.24
CA LEU A 198 -1.09 -6.93 -11.73
C LEU A 198 -2.36 -6.11 -11.91
N LYS A 199 -3.36 -6.71 -12.55
CA LYS A 199 -4.55 -6.03 -13.08
C LYS A 199 -5.85 -6.80 -12.92
N ASP A 200 -5.82 -7.87 -12.15
CA ASP A 200 -6.99 -8.70 -11.85
C ASP A 200 -7.90 -8.10 -10.78
N ILE A 201 -7.48 -7.00 -10.16
CA ILE A 201 -8.25 -6.26 -9.17
C ILE A 201 -8.22 -4.79 -9.59
N ASP A 202 -9.39 -4.13 -9.49
CA ASP A 202 -9.51 -2.71 -9.81
C ASP A 202 -8.62 -1.87 -8.87
N PRO A 203 -7.70 -1.04 -9.42
CA PRO A 203 -6.84 -0.17 -8.63
C PRO A 203 -7.59 0.76 -7.66
N GLY A 204 -8.82 1.15 -8.02
CA GLY A 204 -9.70 1.99 -7.20
C GLY A 204 -10.16 1.34 -5.90
N ILE A 205 -10.18 0.00 -5.85
CA ILE A 205 -10.70 -0.75 -4.69
C ILE A 205 -9.64 -1.63 -4.01
N VAL A 206 -8.48 -1.87 -4.65
CA VAL A 206 -7.49 -2.85 -4.18
C VAL A 206 -7.03 -2.59 -2.74
N SER A 207 -6.78 -1.34 -2.37
CA SER A 207 -6.37 -0.96 -1.01
C SER A 207 -7.47 -1.21 0.02
N ALA A 208 -8.73 -0.96 -0.33
CA ALA A 208 -9.88 -1.18 0.54
C ALA A 208 -10.17 -2.68 0.72
N LEU A 209 -10.08 -3.45 -0.37
CA LEU A 209 -10.19 -4.91 -0.33
C LEU A 209 -9.11 -5.52 0.56
N GLY A 210 -7.85 -5.09 0.40
CA GLY A 210 -6.77 -5.59 1.23
C GLY A 210 -6.88 -5.16 2.69
N ALA A 211 -7.42 -3.98 2.97
CA ALA A 211 -7.72 -3.56 4.32
C ALA A 211 -8.78 -4.45 4.98
N ALA A 212 -9.80 -4.86 4.22
CA ALA A 212 -10.81 -5.81 4.67
C ALA A 212 -10.22 -7.20 4.93
N LEU A 213 -9.33 -7.69 4.06
CA LEU A 213 -8.64 -8.97 4.26
C LEU A 213 -7.78 -8.95 5.53
N TRP A 214 -7.06 -7.85 5.77
CA TRP A 214 -6.32 -7.64 7.02
C TRP A 214 -7.24 -7.68 8.24
N ALA A 215 -8.37 -6.96 8.20
CA ALA A 215 -9.30 -6.93 9.32
C ALA A 215 -9.82 -8.33 9.66
N VAL A 216 -10.09 -9.16 8.65
CA VAL A 216 -10.48 -10.57 8.83
C VAL A 216 -9.35 -11.41 9.42
N LYS A 217 -8.09 -11.24 8.95
CA LYS A 217 -6.92 -11.97 9.49
C LYS A 217 -6.73 -11.63 10.97
N VAL A 218 -6.74 -10.34 11.30
CA VAL A 218 -6.59 -9.83 12.67
C VAL A 218 -7.67 -10.37 13.62
N GLU A 219 -8.94 -10.37 13.23
CA GLU A 219 -9.99 -10.91 14.11
C GLU A 219 -9.91 -12.44 14.26
N LYS A 220 -9.52 -13.18 13.21
CA LYS A 220 -9.31 -14.64 13.30
C LYS A 220 -8.11 -15.00 14.17
N ASP A 221 -7.05 -14.22 14.07
CA ASP A 221 -5.83 -14.43 14.86
C ASP A 221 -5.97 -13.88 16.28
N SER A 222 -6.97 -13.04 16.58
CA SER A 222 -7.22 -12.59 17.96
C SER A 222 -7.59 -13.72 18.94
N ASP A 223 -8.04 -14.88 18.43
CA ASP A 223 -8.23 -16.12 19.20
C ASP A 223 -6.96 -16.98 19.29
N ASN A 224 -6.00 -16.80 18.37
CA ASN A 224 -4.71 -17.48 18.32
C ASN A 224 -3.61 -16.42 18.48
N ARG A 225 -3.20 -16.14 19.72
CA ARG A 225 -2.09 -15.23 20.09
C ARG A 225 -0.80 -15.54 19.33
N PHE A 226 -0.74 -15.22 18.05
CA PHE A 226 0.48 -15.17 17.29
C PHE A 226 1.18 -13.91 17.78
N VAL A 227 2.45 -14.10 18.13
CA VAL A 227 3.37 -13.06 18.55
C VAL A 227 3.59 -12.16 17.34
N GLY A 228 2.62 -11.32 17.03
CA GLY A 228 2.76 -10.23 16.08
C GLY A 228 3.80 -9.32 16.67
N SER A 229 4.99 -9.32 16.05
CA SER A 229 6.08 -8.36 16.19
C SER A 229 5.79 -7.39 17.32
N SER A 230 6.15 -7.77 18.54
CA SER A 230 6.23 -6.82 19.65
C SER A 230 7.01 -5.66 19.06
N GLY A 231 6.31 -4.56 18.81
CA GLY A 231 6.94 -3.32 18.43
C GLY A 231 8.10 -3.19 19.40
N MET A 232 9.29 -2.88 18.87
CA MET A 232 10.34 -2.35 19.72
C MET A 232 9.63 -1.36 20.64
N ARG A 233 9.45 -1.74 21.90
CA ARG A 233 9.31 -0.80 22.99
C ARG A 233 10.61 -0.04 22.89
N ARG A 234 10.60 1.05 22.14
CA ARG A 234 11.53 2.14 22.39
C ARG A 234 11.13 2.59 23.78
N GLU A 235 11.79 1.98 24.77
CA GLU A 235 12.06 2.65 26.02
C GLU A 235 12.68 3.97 25.60
N TYR A 236 11.87 5.03 25.70
CA TYR A 236 12.39 6.38 25.76
C TYR A 236 13.26 6.41 27.00
N HIS A 237 14.56 6.15 26.82
CA HIS A 237 15.56 6.61 27.75
C HIS A 237 15.63 8.12 27.57
N ASP A 238 14.88 8.82 28.42
CA ASP A 238 15.17 10.19 28.79
C ASP A 238 16.53 10.22 29.49
N GLU A 239 17.62 10.37 28.74
CA GLU A 239 18.89 10.85 29.32
C GLU A 239 19.62 11.80 28.34
N LEU A 240 19.68 13.06 28.79
CA LEU A 240 20.57 14.19 28.46
C LEU A 240 20.26 15.04 27.22
#